data_AF-A0A418NRK3-F1
#
_entry.id   AF-A0A418NRK3-F1
#
_cell.length_a   1.000
_cell.length_b   1.000
_cell.length_c   1.000
_cell.angle_alpha   90.00
_cell.angle_beta   90.00
_cell.angle_gamma   90.00
#
_symmetry.space_group_name_H-M   'P 1'
#
loop_
_entity.id
_entity.type
_entity.pdbx_description
1 polymer ?
#
loop_
_entity_poly.entity_id
_entity_poly.type
_entity_poly.pdbx_seq_one_letter_code
_entity_poly.pdbx_strand_id
1 'polypeptide(L)'
;MSEELDRKEIHRLVRARRGKSGNVPGPTENPATNLLLADVVMRMGSYLLRGGVEKAFLNKRYDKDTAKDIRDSRSITRTLGSIAVAKFATRSIPGAAIVGTGILGKVLYDHSKARRAQKSEGDAQLIERATEDS
;
A
#
# COMPACT_ATOMS: atom_id res chain seq x y z
N MET A 1 -14.70 24.11 19.68
CA MET A 1 -13.44 24.86 19.58
C MET A 1 -12.40 23.85 19.12
N SER A 2 -12.31 23.64 17.81
CA SER A 2 -11.44 22.59 17.26
C SER A 2 -10.05 23.18 17.08
N GLU A 3 -9.09 22.72 17.88
CA GLU A 3 -7.69 23.13 17.80
C GLU A 3 -7.09 22.70 16.47
N GLU A 4 -6.98 23.65 15.55
CA GLU A 4 -6.11 23.53 14.40
C GLU A 4 -4.68 23.76 14.92
N LEU A 5 -3.97 22.66 15.20
CA LEU A 5 -2.58 22.69 15.65
C LEU A 5 -1.72 23.47 14.64
N ASP A 6 -1.12 24.56 15.09
CA ASP A 6 -0.23 25.38 14.26
C ASP A 6 0.88 24.53 13.65
N ARG A 7 1.22 24.75 12.37
CA ARG A 7 2.25 23.97 11.66
C ARG A 7 3.58 23.98 12.39
N LYS A 8 3.91 25.09 13.06
CA LYS A 8 5.14 25.22 13.87
C LYS A 8 5.12 24.27 15.07
N GLU A 9 3.96 24.10 15.70
CA GLU A 9 3.77 23.16 16.80
C GLU A 9 3.90 21.72 16.29
N ILE A 10 3.28 21.40 15.15
CA ILE A 10 3.43 20.09 14.50
C ILE A 10 4.91 19.78 14.22
N HIS A 11 5.65 20.71 13.61
CA HIS A 11 7.07 20.52 13.33
C HIS A 11 7.91 20.35 14.60
N ARG A 12 7.60 21.11 15.66
CA ARG A 12 8.27 20.99 16.96
C ARG A 12 8.02 19.60 17.54
N LEU A 13 6.77 19.14 17.56
CA LEU A 13 6.38 17.82 18.06
C LEU A 13 7.03 16.69 17.27
N VAL A 14 7.06 16.80 15.94
CA VAL A 14 7.74 15.81 15.07
C VAL A 14 9.23 15.76 15.37
N ARG A 15 9.90 16.92 15.48
CA ARG A 15 11.34 16.97 15.79
C ARG A 15 11.64 16.44 17.19
N ALA A 16 10.83 16.77 18.19
CA ALA A 16 10.99 16.31 19.57
C ALA A 16 10.78 14.79 19.71
N ARG A 17 9.95 14.19 18.85
CA ARG A 17 9.65 12.74 18.87
C ARG A 17 10.45 11.93 17.85
N ARG A 18 11.20 12.57 16.96
CA ARG A 18 12.02 11.88 15.95
C ARG A 18 13.20 11.20 16.64
N GLY A 19 13.20 9.87 16.65
CA GLY A 19 14.32 9.04 17.11
C GLY A 19 15.51 9.04 16.13
N LYS A 20 16.50 8.16 16.38
CA LYS A 20 17.74 8.05 15.60
C LYS A 20 17.42 7.99 14.09
N SER A 21 18.09 8.84 13.32
CA SER A 21 17.88 9.04 11.88
C SER A 21 18.29 7.82 11.06
N GLY A 22 17.47 6.77 11.08
CA GLY A 22 17.55 5.67 10.12
C GLY A 22 16.46 5.84 9.06
N ASN A 23 16.76 5.48 7.81
CA ASN A 23 15.72 5.32 6.79
C ASN A 23 14.70 4.29 7.28
N VAL A 24 13.41 4.58 7.12
CA VAL A 24 12.38 3.59 7.44
C VAL A 24 12.42 2.49 6.39
N PRO A 25 12.56 1.21 6.80
CA PRO A 25 12.63 0.11 5.85
C PRO A 25 11.42 0.09 4.92
N GLY A 26 11.68 0.02 3.62
CA GLY A 26 10.63 -0.06 2.61
C GLY A 26 11.08 0.45 1.24
N PRO A 27 10.21 0.34 0.24
CA PRO A 27 10.55 0.63 -1.15
C PRO A 27 10.63 2.14 -1.45
N THR A 28 10.26 3.01 -0.51
CA THR A 28 10.33 4.47 -0.66
C THR A 28 11.07 5.10 0.51
N GLU A 29 11.58 6.32 0.34
CA GLU A 29 12.19 7.10 1.42
C GLU A 29 11.15 7.74 2.36
N ASN A 30 9.85 7.66 2.01
CA ASN A 30 8.78 8.21 2.82
C ASN A 30 8.22 7.15 3.79
N PRO A 31 8.35 7.36 5.11
CA PRO A 31 7.90 6.39 6.11
C PRO A 31 6.38 6.17 6.12
N ALA A 32 5.59 7.20 5.85
CA ALA A 32 4.13 7.10 5.82
C ALA A 32 3.67 6.23 4.64
N THR A 33 4.33 6.37 3.49
CA THR A 33 4.06 5.56 2.29
C THR A 33 4.42 4.10 2.53
N ASN A 34 5.57 3.83 3.15
CA ASN A 34 5.99 2.47 3.47
C ASN A 34 5.02 1.78 4.43
N LEU A 35 4.50 2.49 5.44
CA LEU A 35 3.51 1.96 6.38
C LEU A 35 2.18 1.64 5.70
N LEU A 36 1.69 2.51 4.82
CA LEU A 36 0.46 2.27 4.07
C LEU A 36 0.62 1.03 3.17
N LEU A 37 1.74 0.94 2.46
CA LEU A 37 2.03 -0.21 1.61
C LEU A 37 2.11 -1.51 2.42
N ALA A 38 2.78 -1.46 3.58
CA ALA A 38 2.85 -2.61 4.48
C ALA A 38 1.45 -3.05 4.93
N ASP A 39 0.56 -2.15 5.32
CA ASP A 39 -0.81 -2.49 5.72
C ASP A 39 -1.60 -3.14 4.56
N VAL A 40 -1.49 -2.58 3.35
CA VAL A 40 -2.13 -3.16 2.15
C VAL A 40 -1.62 -4.58 1.88
N VAL A 41 -0.30 -4.76 1.89
CA VAL A 41 0.33 -6.07 1.68
C VAL A 41 -0.11 -7.06 2.75
N MET A 42 -0.15 -6.65 4.01
CA MET A 42 -0.58 -7.50 5.13
C MET A 42 -2.03 -7.95 4.98
N ARG A 43 -2.94 -7.06 4.59
CA ARG A 43 -4.34 -7.42 4.35
C ARG A 43 -4.48 -8.38 3.18
N MET A 44 -3.80 -8.12 2.06
CA MET A 44 -3.82 -9.00 0.89
C MET A 44 -3.25 -10.39 1.23
N GLY A 45 -2.11 -10.45 1.90
CA GLY A 45 -1.50 -11.69 2.36
C GLY A 45 -2.43 -12.49 3.27
N SER A 46 -3.09 -11.81 4.22
CA SER A 46 -4.05 -12.45 5.13
C SER A 46 -5.23 -13.08 4.41
N TYR A 47 -5.79 -12.41 3.40
CA TYR A 47 -6.89 -12.97 2.60
C TYR A 47 -6.46 -14.22 1.82
N LEU A 48 -5.26 -14.19 1.21
CA LEU A 48 -4.72 -15.34 0.47
C LEU A 48 -4.42 -16.52 1.39
N LEU A 49 -3.77 -16.28 2.53
CA LEU A 49 -3.47 -17.30 3.52
C LEU A 49 -4.73 -17.97 4.05
N ARG A 50 -5.74 -17.17 4.41
CA ARG A 50 -7.04 -17.67 4.85
C ARG A 50 -7.68 -18.59 3.79
N GLY A 51 -7.69 -18.15 2.53
CA GLY A 51 -8.18 -18.95 1.41
C GLY A 51 -7.36 -20.24 1.20
N GLY A 52 -6.05 -20.20 1.39
CA GLY A 52 -5.17 -21.37 1.32
C GLY A 52 -5.48 -22.40 2.41
N VAL A 53 -5.56 -21.97 3.67
CA VAL A 53 -5.87 -22.83 4.82
C VAL A 53 -7.25 -23.46 4.67
N GLU A 54 -8.25 -22.68 4.28
CA GLU A 54 -9.61 -23.21 4.05
C GLU A 54 -9.62 -24.26 2.93
N LYS A 55 -8.85 -24.05 1.85
CA LYS A 55 -8.71 -25.04 0.76
C LYS A 55 -8.10 -26.33 1.28
N ALA A 56 -7.00 -26.22 2.02
CA ALA A 56 -6.26 -27.36 2.53
C ALA A 56 -7.12 -28.21 3.47
N PHE A 57 -7.87 -27.57 4.37
CA PHE A 57 -8.69 -28.28 5.35
C PHE A 57 -9.90 -28.95 4.69
N LEU A 58 -10.57 -28.27 3.76
CA LEU A 58 -11.71 -28.83 3.05
C LEU A 58 -11.31 -29.96 2.11
N ASN A 59 -10.22 -29.81 1.36
CA ASN A 59 -9.73 -30.86 0.46
C ASN A 59 -9.20 -32.09 1.19
N LYS A 60 -8.83 -31.98 2.47
CA LYS A 60 -8.43 -33.13 3.30
C LYS A 60 -9.63 -33.92 3.81
N ARG A 61 -10.79 -33.27 3.97
CA ARG A 61 -11.98 -33.87 4.59
C ARG A 61 -13.08 -34.25 3.62
N TYR A 62 -13.20 -33.52 2.51
CA TYR A 62 -14.24 -33.66 1.51
C TYR A 62 -13.62 -33.94 0.14
N ASP A 63 -14.37 -34.58 -0.75
CA ASP A 63 -14.00 -34.68 -2.15
C ASP A 63 -13.95 -33.27 -2.80
N LYS A 64 -13.34 -33.18 -3.99
CA LYS A 64 -13.09 -31.89 -4.63
C LYS A 64 -14.36 -31.11 -4.95
N ASP A 65 -15.45 -31.80 -5.29
CA ASP A 65 -16.70 -31.18 -5.71
C ASP A 65 -17.47 -30.68 -4.48
N THR A 66 -17.56 -31.50 -3.42
CA THR A 66 -18.14 -31.08 -2.13
C THR A 66 -17.33 -29.97 -1.48
N ALA A 67 -15.99 -30.05 -1.50
CA ALA A 67 -15.12 -28.99 -0.99
C ALA A 67 -15.31 -27.68 -1.76
N LYS A 68 -15.55 -27.74 -3.07
CA LYS A 68 -15.84 -26.56 -3.90
C LYS A 68 -17.22 -25.98 -3.55
N ASP A 69 -18.23 -26.82 -3.45
CA ASP A 69 -19.60 -26.41 -3.17
C ASP A 69 -19.75 -25.79 -1.77
N ILE A 70 -19.05 -26.31 -0.76
CA ILE A 70 -18.97 -25.71 0.59
C ILE A 70 -18.35 -24.30 0.55
N ARG A 71 -17.36 -24.08 -0.32
CA ARG A 71 -16.68 -22.78 -0.43
C ARG A 71 -17.50 -21.77 -1.21
N ASP A 72 -18.14 -22.23 -2.28
CA ASP A 72 -19.00 -21.41 -3.12
C ASP A 72 -20.29 -21.05 -2.37
N SER A 73 -20.88 -21.97 -1.61
CA SER A 73 -22.04 -21.72 -0.74
C SER A 73 -21.72 -20.82 0.45
N ARG A 74 -20.56 -20.98 1.11
CA ARG A 74 -20.08 -20.02 2.12
C ARG A 74 -19.78 -18.67 1.53
N SER A 75 -19.18 -18.64 0.34
CA SER A 75 -18.99 -17.40 -0.41
C SER A 75 -20.35 -16.73 -0.58
N ILE A 76 -21.40 -17.45 -1.01
CA ILE A 76 -22.76 -16.92 -1.21
C ILE A 76 -23.45 -16.49 0.11
N THR A 77 -23.39 -17.27 1.18
CA THR A 77 -24.04 -16.93 2.47
C THR A 77 -23.30 -15.81 3.22
N ARG A 78 -21.98 -15.78 3.18
CA ARG A 78 -21.16 -14.69 3.71
C ARG A 78 -21.25 -13.44 2.83
N THR A 79 -21.48 -13.64 1.54
CA THR A 79 -21.92 -12.62 0.59
C THR A 79 -23.27 -12.08 1.10
N LEU A 80 -24.30 -12.85 1.47
CA LEU A 80 -25.56 -12.24 1.95
C LEU A 80 -25.45 -11.42 3.26
N GLY A 81 -24.58 -11.80 4.20
CA GLY A 81 -24.33 -11.03 5.42
C GLY A 81 -23.43 -9.79 5.25
N SER A 82 -22.62 -9.73 4.18
CA SER A 82 -21.67 -8.63 3.92
C SER A 82 -21.78 -7.99 2.52
N ILE A 83 -22.81 -8.37 1.76
CA ILE A 83 -23.15 -7.85 0.42
C ILE A 83 -23.43 -6.37 0.46
N ALA A 84 -23.97 -5.86 1.56
CA ALA A 84 -24.27 -4.43 1.69
C ALA A 84 -23.01 -3.55 1.72
N VAL A 85 -21.82 -4.08 2.07
CA VAL A 85 -20.61 -3.25 2.21
C VAL A 85 -19.50 -3.65 1.22
N ALA A 86 -19.23 -4.95 1.01
CA ALA A 86 -18.10 -5.39 0.19
C ALA A 86 -18.45 -5.59 -1.31
N LYS A 87 -19.66 -6.05 -1.63
CA LYS A 87 -20.10 -6.22 -3.03
C LYS A 87 -20.46 -4.89 -3.71
N PHE A 88 -20.60 -3.80 -2.94
CA PHE A 88 -20.64 -2.44 -3.45
C PHE A 88 -19.26 -1.92 -3.89
N ALA A 89 -18.15 -2.53 -3.43
CA ALA A 89 -16.80 -2.04 -3.71
C ALA A 89 -15.91 -2.97 -4.57
N THR A 90 -16.18 -4.28 -4.67
CA THR A 90 -15.28 -5.24 -5.37
C THR A 90 -15.96 -6.18 -6.38
N ARG A 91 -16.98 -5.71 -7.12
CA ARG A 91 -17.62 -6.56 -8.15
C ARG A 91 -16.79 -6.76 -9.42
N SER A 92 -15.57 -6.26 -9.52
CA SER A 92 -14.69 -6.55 -10.66
C SER A 92 -13.27 -6.88 -10.22
N ILE A 93 -12.91 -8.15 -10.33
CA ILE A 93 -11.51 -8.59 -10.48
C ILE A 93 -10.81 -7.75 -11.59
N PRO A 94 -11.48 -7.37 -12.70
CA PRO A 94 -10.95 -6.39 -13.66
C PRO A 94 -10.72 -4.98 -13.11
N GLY A 95 -11.61 -4.43 -12.27
CA GLY A 95 -11.46 -3.09 -11.72
C GLY A 95 -10.36 -3.03 -10.66
N ALA A 96 -10.19 -4.09 -9.88
CA ALA A 96 -9.05 -4.23 -8.99
C ALA A 96 -7.72 -4.32 -9.75
N ALA A 97 -7.70 -4.94 -10.93
CA ALA A 97 -6.53 -4.96 -11.79
C ALA A 97 -6.23 -3.58 -12.39
N ILE A 98 -7.25 -2.83 -12.83
CA ILE A 98 -7.09 -1.48 -13.39
C ILE A 98 -6.67 -0.46 -12.32
N VAL A 99 -7.34 -0.46 -11.17
CA VAL A 99 -6.98 0.42 -10.04
C VAL A 99 -5.64 -0.02 -9.45
N GLY A 100 -5.38 -1.32 -9.36
CA GLY A 100 -4.10 -1.88 -8.91
C GLY A 100 -2.93 -1.49 -9.82
N THR A 101 -3.09 -1.62 -11.13
CA THR A 101 -2.06 -1.20 -12.12
C THR A 101 -1.92 0.32 -12.19
N GLY A 102 -3.01 1.09 -12.02
CA GLY A 102 -2.95 2.55 -11.94
C GLY A 102 -2.19 3.05 -10.70
N ILE A 103 -2.43 2.43 -9.54
CA ILE A 103 -1.71 2.76 -8.30
C ILE A 103 -0.24 2.35 -8.40
N LEU A 104 0.05 1.13 -8.85
CA LEU A 104 1.44 0.68 -9.08
C LEU A 104 2.16 1.57 -10.11
N GLY A 105 1.48 1.93 -11.20
CA GLY A 105 1.99 2.84 -12.22
C GLY A 105 2.30 4.22 -11.65
N LYS A 106 1.41 4.79 -10.83
CA LYS A 106 1.64 6.10 -10.18
C LYS A 106 2.82 6.05 -9.21
N VAL A 107 2.94 4.99 -8.42
CA VAL A 107 4.08 4.81 -7.51
C VAL A 107 5.41 4.74 -8.26
N LEU A 108 5.46 3.99 -9.37
CA LEU A 108 6.66 3.94 -10.24
C LEU A 108 6.95 5.28 -10.92
N TYR A 109 5.90 6.00 -11.34
CA TYR A 109 6.02 7.31 -11.96
C TYR A 109 6.58 8.36 -10.99
N ASP A 110 6.02 8.46 -9.79
CA ASP A 110 6.45 9.43 -8.77
C ASP A 110 7.90 9.16 -8.33
N HIS A 111 8.30 7.88 -8.23
CA HIS A 111 9.70 7.50 -7.99
C HIS A 111 10.63 7.92 -9.15
N SER A 112 10.19 7.74 -10.41
CA SER A 112 10.98 8.18 -11.57
C SER A 112 11.13 9.71 -11.62
N LYS A 113 10.09 10.44 -11.24
CA LYS A 113 10.07 11.90 -11.21
C LYS A 113 10.98 12.44 -10.11
N ALA A 114 10.95 11.83 -8.92
CA ALA A 114 11.86 12.16 -7.82
C ALA A 114 13.33 11.98 -8.22
N ARG A 115 13.69 10.89 -8.91
CA ARG A 115 15.05 10.68 -9.44
C ARG A 115 15.49 11.72 -10.46
N ARG A 116 14.58 12.20 -11.30
CA ARG A 116 14.88 13.25 -12.28
C ARG A 116 15.09 14.61 -11.63
N ALA A 117 14.25 14.96 -10.65
CA ALA A 117 14.41 16.19 -9.88
C ALA A 117 15.77 16.24 -9.14
N GLN A 118 16.19 15.12 -8.54
CA GLN A 118 17.50 15.05 -7.90
C GLN A 118 18.67 15.16 -8.87
N LYS A 119 18.55 14.65 -10.10
CA LYS A 119 19.58 14.85 -11.13
C LYS A 119 19.68 16.32 -11.56
N SER A 120 18.55 16.99 -11.78
CA SER A 120 18.58 18.42 -12.14
C SER A 120 19.13 19.30 -11.01
N GLU A 121 18.83 18.96 -9.75
CA GLU A 121 19.41 19.66 -8.59
C GLU A 121 20.92 19.40 -8.47
N GLY A 122 21.39 18.20 -8.79
CA GLY A 122 22.81 17.88 -8.85
C GLY A 122 23.54 18.60 -9.98
N ASP A 123 22.95 18.63 -11.18
CA ASP A 123 23.52 19.31 -12.35
C ASP A 123 23.59 20.83 -12.12
N ALA A 124 22.57 21.43 -11.48
CA ALA A 124 22.59 22.84 -11.10
C ALA A 124 23.72 23.16 -10.11
N GLN A 125 23.93 22.31 -9.10
CA GLN A 125 25.03 22.46 -8.14
C GLN A 125 26.42 22.29 -8.78
N LEU A 126 26.55 21.46 -9.82
CA LEU A 126 27.79 21.29 -10.56
C LEU A 126 28.11 22.52 -11.42
N ILE A 127 27.10 23.13 -12.03
CA ILE A 127 27.26 24.37 -12.81
C ILE A 127 27.60 25.55 -11.90
N GLU A 128 26.92 25.70 -10.76
CA GLU A 128 27.18 26.77 -9.78
C GLU A 128 28.64 26.71 -9.26
N ARG A 129 29.11 25.51 -8.88
CA ARG A 129 30.51 25.30 -8.47
C ARG A 129 31.51 25.59 -9.58
N ALA A 130 31.21 25.21 -10.83
CA ALA A 130 32.10 25.51 -11.96
C ALA A 130 32.19 27.01 -12.29
N THR A 131 31.16 27.78 -11.91
CA THR A 131 31.11 29.23 -12.14
C THR A 131 31.72 30.02 -10.99
N GLU A 132 31.70 29.49 -9.76
CA GLU A 132 32.36 30.08 -8.58
C GLU A 132 33.89 29.90 -8.59
N ASP A 133 34.41 28.87 -9.26
CA ASP A 133 35.86 28.59 -9.38
C ASP A 133 36.56 29.30 -10.57
N SER A 134 35.86 30.20 -11.29
CA SER A 134 36.40 31.03 -12.40
C SER A 134 36.54 32.50 -12.00
#